data_AF-A0A1L7CX99-F1
#
_entry.id   AF-A0A1L7CX99-F1
#
_cell.length_a   1.000
_cell.length_b   1.000
_cell.length_c   1.000
_cell.angle_alpha   90.00
_cell.angle_beta   90.00
_cell.angle_gamma   90.00
#
_symmetry.space_group_name_H-M   'P 1'
#
loop_
_entity.id
_entity.type
_entity.pdbx_description
1 polymer ?
#
loop_
_entity_poly.entity_id
_entity_poly.type
_entity_poly.pdbx_seq_one_letter_code
_entity_poly.pdbx_strand_id
1 'polypeptide(L)'
;MALLITPEALAASLTDNLVFDRGLAEWAIGVVSDTARDIAGRPEWEPDTCPAAVLAIIGLAARRLYTNPDRMTRENDGDYGYALDSSVTDAAVFTPSEQGRLRRFAPGAAAGGLRVVSTTRGDAAAPSGLGERSPRGWW
;
A
#
# COMPACT_ATOMS: atom_id res chain seq x y z
N MET A 1 22.69 -4.71 3.91
CA MET A 1 21.36 -4.06 3.85
C MET A 1 20.52 -4.56 5.00
N ALA A 2 19.78 -3.67 5.67
CA ALA A 2 18.94 -4.04 6.81
C ALA A 2 17.62 -4.67 6.32
N LEU A 3 17.22 -5.79 6.93
CA LEU A 3 15.93 -6.43 6.68
C LEU A 3 14.83 -5.63 7.40
N LEU A 4 13.71 -5.36 6.74
CA LEU A 4 12.60 -4.61 7.36
C LEU A 4 11.73 -5.46 8.29
N ILE A 5 11.75 -6.79 8.14
CA ILE A 5 11.12 -7.75 9.03
C ILE A 5 12.13 -8.86 9.37
N THR A 6 11.92 -9.56 10.48
CA THR A 6 12.81 -10.66 10.87
C THR A 6 12.40 -11.98 10.21
N PRO A 7 13.34 -12.91 9.95
CA PRO A 7 13.02 -14.26 9.50
C PRO A 7 12.05 -14.99 10.43
N GLU A 8 12.14 -14.73 11.75
CA GLU A 8 11.27 -15.32 12.76
C GLU A 8 9.83 -14.80 12.64
N ALA A 9 9.64 -13.53 12.31
CA ALA A 9 8.31 -12.98 12.01
C ALA A 9 7.72 -13.59 10.73
N LEU A 10 8.56 -13.86 9.73
CA LEU A 10 8.12 -14.59 8.53
C LEU A 10 7.74 -16.03 8.88
N ALA A 11 8.56 -16.74 9.67
CA ALA A 11 8.28 -18.10 10.11
C ALA A 11 6.96 -18.19 10.87
N ALA A 12 6.68 -17.25 11.79
CA ALA A 12 5.42 -17.20 12.52
C ALA A 12 4.19 -16.97 11.63
N SER A 13 4.37 -16.39 10.44
CA SER A 13 3.29 -16.16 9.47
C SER A 13 2.98 -17.39 8.60
N LEU A 14 3.87 -18.39 8.61
CA LEU A 14 3.70 -19.64 7.88
C LEU A 14 2.92 -20.61 8.75
N THR A 15 1.77 -21.06 8.25
CA THR A 15 0.89 -22.02 8.94
C THR A 15 1.33 -23.47 8.81
N ASP A 16 2.29 -23.76 7.92
CA ASP A 16 2.75 -25.12 7.65
C ASP A 16 4.08 -25.44 8.35
N ASN A 17 4.17 -26.66 8.90
CA ASN A 17 5.37 -27.27 9.49
C ASN A 17 6.41 -27.64 8.40
N LEU A 18 6.70 -26.75 7.47
CA LEU A 18 7.78 -26.93 6.51
C LEU A 18 9.12 -26.69 7.21
N VAL A 19 10.15 -27.38 6.74
CA VAL A 19 11.55 -27.08 7.08
C VAL A 19 11.78 -25.62 6.71
N PHE A 20 12.01 -24.78 7.72
CA PHE A 20 12.22 -23.36 7.53
C PHE A 20 13.65 -23.13 7.02
N ASP A 21 13.77 -22.71 5.76
CA ASP A 21 15.04 -22.32 5.18
C ASP A 21 15.31 -20.85 5.50
N ARG A 22 16.20 -20.62 6.47
CA ARG A 22 16.58 -19.28 6.89
C ARG A 22 17.25 -18.48 5.76
N GLY A 23 18.05 -19.11 4.91
CA GLY A 23 18.74 -18.43 3.81
C GLY A 23 17.76 -17.95 2.75
N LEU A 24 16.79 -18.80 2.39
CA LEU A 24 15.71 -18.42 1.47
C LEU A 24 14.82 -17.32 2.07
N ALA A 25 14.53 -17.40 3.37
CA ALA A 25 13.77 -16.38 4.08
C ALA A 25 14.49 -15.02 4.07
N GLU A 26 15.77 -14.98 4.42
CA GLU A 26 16.57 -13.75 4.41
C GLU A 26 16.67 -13.14 3.01
N TRP A 27 16.86 -13.97 1.98
CA TRP A 27 16.82 -13.52 0.59
C TRP A 27 15.46 -12.92 0.21
N ALA A 28 14.36 -13.63 0.50
CA ALA A 28 13.02 -13.17 0.15
C ALA A 28 12.67 -11.85 0.85
N ILE A 29 13.00 -11.74 2.14
CA ILE A 29 12.81 -10.51 2.92
C ILE A 29 13.69 -9.39 2.37
N GLY A 30 14.93 -9.67 2.00
CA GLY A 30 15.85 -8.70 1.39
C GLY A 30 15.25 -8.09 0.12
N VAL A 31 14.91 -8.95 -0.85
CA VAL A 31 14.31 -8.55 -2.13
C VAL A 31 13.06 -7.68 -1.92
N VAL A 32 12.16 -8.11 -1.03
CA VAL A 32 10.92 -7.38 -0.76
C VAL A 32 11.19 -6.04 -0.07
N SER A 33 12.12 -6.01 0.88
CA SER A 33 12.49 -4.80 1.60
C SER A 33 13.07 -3.75 0.66
N ASP A 34 13.97 -4.16 -0.25
CA ASP A 34 14.61 -3.25 -1.19
C ASP A 34 13.63 -2.74 -2.23
N THR A 35 12.80 -3.64 -2.76
CA THR A 35 11.73 -3.25 -3.69
C THR A 35 10.75 -2.28 -3.04
N ALA A 36 10.42 -2.46 -1.75
CA ALA A 36 9.55 -1.54 -1.03
C ALA A 36 10.17 -0.15 -0.87
N ARG A 37 11.45 -0.07 -0.52
CA ARG A 37 12.20 1.19 -0.40
C ARG A 37 12.27 1.93 -1.73
N ASP A 38 12.50 1.20 -2.82
CA ASP A 38 12.55 1.76 -4.17
C ASP A 38 11.19 2.35 -4.59
N ILE A 39 10.12 1.58 -4.46
CA ILE A 39 8.76 2.03 -4.81
C ILE A 39 8.31 3.21 -3.94
N ALA A 40 8.66 3.19 -2.66
CA ALA A 40 8.33 4.28 -1.74
C ALA A 40 9.30 5.47 -1.85
N GLY A 41 10.43 5.37 -2.58
CA GLY A 41 11.46 6.41 -2.59
C GLY A 41 12.01 6.72 -1.19
N ARG A 42 12.14 5.70 -0.34
CA ARG A 42 12.56 5.79 1.08
C ARG A 42 13.70 4.81 1.38
N PRO A 43 14.90 5.02 0.81
CA PRO A 43 16.05 4.13 1.05
C PRO A 43 16.49 4.09 2.52
N GLU A 44 16.18 5.13 3.29
CA GLU A 44 16.51 5.28 4.70
C GLU A 44 15.65 4.44 5.66
N TRP A 45 14.62 3.75 5.17
CA TRP A 45 13.75 2.96 6.05
C TRP A 45 14.48 1.80 6.70
N GLU A 46 14.48 1.86 8.02
CA GLU A 46 14.85 0.82 8.97
C GLU A 46 13.60 0.25 9.66
N PRO A 47 13.66 -0.97 10.25
CA PRO A 47 12.52 -1.62 10.91
C PRO A 47 11.74 -0.70 11.86
N ASP A 48 12.46 0.11 12.64
CA ASP A 48 11.86 0.97 13.68
C ASP A 48 11.27 2.27 13.12
N THR A 49 11.71 2.67 11.92
CA THR A 49 11.26 3.90 11.24
C THR A 49 10.17 3.64 10.20
N CYS A 50 10.02 2.38 9.80
CA CYS A 50 9.08 1.97 8.78
C CYS A 50 7.64 1.94 9.33
N PRO A 51 6.65 2.53 8.64
CA PRO A 51 5.27 2.48 9.09
C PRO A 51 4.75 1.03 9.22
N ALA A 52 4.01 0.74 10.30
CA ALA A 52 3.46 -0.61 10.54
C ALA A 52 2.62 -1.16 9.38
N ALA A 53 1.90 -0.27 8.67
CA ALA A 53 1.13 -0.65 7.48
C ALA A 53 2.03 -1.15 6.33
N VAL A 54 3.24 -0.61 6.19
CA VAL A 54 4.23 -1.03 5.20
C VAL A 54 4.85 -2.37 5.62
N LEU A 55 5.18 -2.54 6.90
CA LEU A 55 5.68 -3.80 7.44
C LEU A 55 4.71 -4.97 7.21
N ALA A 56 3.40 -4.73 7.34
CA ALA A 56 2.37 -5.73 7.04
C ALA A 56 2.35 -6.14 5.55
N ILE A 57 2.50 -5.17 4.64
CA ILE A 57 2.58 -5.42 3.20
C ILE A 57 3.85 -6.21 2.85
N ILE A 58 4.98 -5.85 3.47
CA ILE A 58 6.26 -6.56 3.31
C ILE A 58 6.13 -8.01 3.79
N GLY A 59 5.52 -8.24 4.95
CA GLY A 59 5.30 -9.60 5.48
C GLY A 59 4.48 -10.48 4.54
N LEU A 60 3.39 -9.94 3.98
CA LEU A 60 2.57 -10.66 2.98
C LEU A 60 3.35 -10.95 1.70
N ALA A 61 4.07 -9.96 1.17
CA ALA A 61 4.87 -10.13 -0.05
C ALA A 61 6.03 -11.11 0.14
N ALA A 62 6.73 -11.04 1.29
CA ALA A 62 7.81 -11.97 1.65
C ALA A 62 7.30 -13.39 1.79
N ARG A 63 6.12 -13.60 2.39
CA ARG A 63 5.48 -14.91 2.44
C ARG A 63 5.20 -15.47 1.04
N ARG A 64 4.62 -14.67 0.14
CA ARG A 64 4.35 -15.11 -1.24
C ARG A 64 5.65 -15.50 -1.97
N LEU A 65 6.68 -14.66 -1.86
CA LEU A 65 7.96 -14.90 -2.52
C LEU A 65 8.70 -16.11 -1.93
N TYR A 66 8.60 -16.33 -0.62
CA TYR A 66 9.18 -17.49 0.05
C TYR A 66 8.48 -18.80 -0.34
N THR A 67 7.14 -18.80 -0.45
CA THR A 67 6.37 -20.00 -0.82
C THR A 67 6.46 -20.33 -2.32
N ASN A 68 6.67 -19.33 -3.18
CA ASN A 68 6.84 -19.51 -4.62
C ASN A 68 8.05 -18.71 -5.16
N PRO A 69 9.29 -19.15 -4.88
CA PRO A 69 10.50 -18.41 -5.25
C PRO A 69 10.79 -18.43 -6.75
N ASP A 70 10.42 -19.52 -7.43
CA ASP A 70 10.69 -19.73 -8.86
C ASP A 70 9.69 -18.98 -9.77
N ARG A 71 8.62 -18.42 -9.18
CA ARG A 71 7.56 -17.66 -9.88
C ARG A 71 6.92 -18.40 -11.05
N MET A 72 7.15 -19.71 -11.18
CA MET A 72 6.40 -20.57 -12.08
C MET A 72 4.96 -20.69 -11.54
N THR A 73 4.02 -20.17 -12.30
CA THR A 73 2.65 -20.67 -12.32
C THR A 73 2.71 -22.18 -12.47
N ARG A 74 2.32 -22.92 -11.42
CA ARG A 74 1.95 -24.33 -11.56
C ARG A 74 0.82 -24.40 -12.59
N GLU A 75 1.11 -24.87 -13.80
CA GLU A 75 0.11 -25.59 -14.57
C GLU A 75 -0.22 -26.84 -13.75
N ASN A 76 -1.35 -26.82 -13.04
CA ASN A 76 -1.88 -28.04 -12.48
C ASN A 76 -2.77 -28.67 -13.54
N ASP A 77 -2.26 -29.76 -14.11
CA ASP A 77 -2.95 -30.63 -15.05
C ASP A 77 -4.16 -31.26 -14.35
N GLY A 78 -5.36 -30.89 -14.80
CA GLY A 78 -6.64 -31.33 -14.25
C GLY A 78 -7.77 -30.46 -14.80
N ASP A 79 -8.81 -31.10 -15.37
CA ASP A 79 -9.87 -30.59 -16.27
C ASP A 79 -10.71 -29.37 -15.84
N TYR A 80 -10.30 -28.61 -14.82
CA TYR A 80 -10.91 -27.33 -14.44
C TYR A 80 -9.84 -26.25 -14.25
N GLY A 81 -9.25 -25.80 -15.36
CA GLY A 81 -8.38 -24.63 -15.38
C GLY A 81 -9.19 -23.33 -15.33
N TYR A 82 -9.36 -22.75 -14.14
CA TYR A 82 -9.62 -21.32 -14.05
C TYR A 82 -8.32 -20.63 -14.46
N ALA A 83 -8.28 -20.07 -15.66
CA ALA A 83 -7.17 -19.24 -16.10
C ALA A 83 -7.02 -18.09 -15.10
N LEU A 84 -5.99 -18.15 -14.25
CA LEU A 84 -5.60 -17.00 -13.46
C LEU A 84 -5.29 -15.88 -14.46
N ASP A 85 -6.00 -14.78 -14.31
CA ASP A 85 -5.83 -13.54 -15.05
C ASP A 85 -4.33 -13.25 -15.24
N SER A 86 -3.92 -13.00 -16.49
CA SER A 86 -2.56 -12.64 -16.90
C SER A 86 -1.97 -11.43 -16.16
N SER A 87 -2.75 -10.73 -15.33
CA SER A 87 -2.23 -9.80 -14.32
C SER A 87 -1.46 -10.48 -13.17
N VAL A 88 -1.52 -11.81 -13.05
CA VAL A 88 -0.71 -12.63 -12.12
C VAL A 88 0.59 -13.14 -12.76
N THR A 89 0.70 -13.06 -14.11
CA THR A 89 1.95 -13.35 -14.83
C THR A 89 2.92 -12.17 -14.87
N ASP A 90 2.50 -10.97 -14.45
CA ASP A 90 3.45 -9.88 -14.24
C ASP A 90 4.19 -10.15 -12.92
N ALA A 91 5.45 -10.52 -13.03
CA ALA A 91 6.32 -11.06 -11.98
C ALA A 91 6.73 -10.01 -10.92
N ALA A 92 5.79 -9.15 -10.53
CA ALA A 92 6.00 -8.07 -9.58
C ALA A 92 5.94 -8.61 -8.14
N VAL A 93 6.95 -8.26 -7.35
CA VAL A 93 7.03 -8.57 -5.90
C VAL A 93 5.79 -8.08 -5.14
N PHE A 94 5.23 -6.95 -5.59
CA PHE A 94 4.01 -6.35 -5.05
C PHE A 94 2.90 -6.32 -6.09
N THR A 95 1.68 -6.63 -5.66
CA THR A 95 0.48 -6.44 -6.46
C THR A 95 0.27 -4.95 -6.77
N PRO A 96 -0.43 -4.59 -7.86
CA PRO A 96 -0.70 -3.19 -8.20
C PRO A 96 -1.32 -2.37 -7.06
N SER A 97 -2.19 -3.01 -6.25
CA SER A 97 -2.81 -2.37 -5.08
C SER A 97 -1.81 -2.10 -3.95
N GLU A 98 -0.88 -3.01 -3.69
CA GLU A 98 0.19 -2.82 -2.70
C GLU A 98 1.17 -1.74 -3.15
N GLN A 99 1.56 -1.73 -4.42
CA GLN A 99 2.37 -0.66 -5.00
C GLN A 99 1.67 0.70 -4.85
N GLY A 100 0.37 0.76 -5.10
CA GLY A 100 -0.43 1.97 -4.90
C GLY A 100 -0.44 2.45 -3.44
N ARG A 101 -0.37 1.54 -2.46
CA ARG A 101 -0.23 1.88 -1.04
C ARG A 101 1.18 2.36 -0.70
N LEU A 102 2.22 1.68 -1.20
CA LEU A 102 3.62 2.07 -1.00
C LEU A 102 3.93 3.45 -1.58
N ARG A 103 3.42 3.74 -2.79
CA ARG A 103 3.57 5.05 -3.46
C ARG A 103 2.96 6.20 -2.67
N ARG A 104 1.98 5.97 -1.77
CA ARG A 104 1.43 7.03 -0.89
C ARG A 104 2.46 7.57 0.11
N PHE A 105 3.50 6.79 0.40
CA PHE A 105 4.58 7.18 1.29
C PHE A 105 5.73 7.87 0.56
N ALA A 106 5.66 7.97 -0.78
CA ALA A 106 6.69 8.60 -1.58
C ALA A 106 6.79 10.10 -1.32
N PRO A 107 8.01 10.66 -1.28
CA PRO A 107 8.20 12.10 -1.17
C PRO A 107 7.51 12.80 -2.35
N GLY A 108 6.47 13.58 -2.07
CA GLY A 108 5.65 14.26 -3.09
C GLY A 108 4.26 13.65 -3.34
N ALA A 109 3.96 12.47 -2.81
CA ALA A 109 2.61 11.88 -2.90
C ALA A 109 1.53 12.73 -2.20
N ALA A 110 1.94 13.57 -1.23
CA ALA A 110 1.07 14.54 -0.56
C ALA A 110 0.69 15.76 -1.44
N ALA A 111 1.30 15.95 -2.62
CA ALA A 111 1.04 17.11 -3.47
C ALA A 111 -0.22 17.00 -4.34
N GLY A 112 -0.93 15.87 -4.31
CA GLY A 112 -2.03 15.57 -5.23
C GLY A 112 -3.35 15.20 -4.54
N GLY A 113 -4.05 16.20 -4.00
CA GLY A 113 -5.52 16.20 -4.05
C GLY A 113 -6.31 15.60 -2.88
N LEU A 114 -6.28 16.26 -1.71
CA LEU A 114 -7.51 16.45 -0.95
C LEU A 114 -8.24 17.67 -1.54
N ARG A 115 -9.04 17.47 -2.58
CA ARG A 115 -10.03 18.48 -2.99
C ARG A 115 -11.27 18.26 -2.16
N VAL A 116 -11.59 19.23 -1.31
CA VAL A 116 -12.93 19.35 -0.72
C VAL A 116 -13.88 19.61 -1.88
N VAL A 117 -14.73 18.62 -2.21
CA VAL A 117 -15.89 18.85 -3.07
C VAL A 117 -16.92 19.53 -2.18
N SER A 118 -17.04 20.86 -2.26
CA SER A 118 -18.13 21.55 -1.57
C SER A 118 -19.43 21.21 -2.28
N THR A 119 -20.27 20.39 -1.67
CA THR A 119 -21.67 20.24 -2.08
C THR A 119 -22.47 21.38 -1.47
N THR A 120 -22.63 22.48 -2.19
CA THR A 120 -23.69 23.44 -1.87
C THR A 120 -25.03 22.80 -2.24
N ARG A 121 -25.77 22.30 -1.25
CA ARG A 121 -27.20 22.09 -1.42
C ARG A 121 -27.82 23.47 -1.62
N GLY A 122 -28.32 23.73 -2.83
CA GLY A 122 -29.09 24.92 -3.14
C GLY A 122 -30.39 24.89 -2.36
N ASP A 123 -30.35 25.32 -1.11
CA ASP A 123 -31.53 25.82 -0.42
C ASP A 123 -31.47 27.35 -0.46
N ALA A 124 -32.46 27.87 -1.17
CA ALA A 124 -32.69 29.26 -1.45
C ALA A 124 -32.74 30.10 -0.16
N ALA A 125 -32.16 31.30 -0.27
CA ALA A 125 -32.68 32.57 0.21
C ALA A 125 -33.29 32.66 1.64
N ALA A 126 -32.59 33.50 2.41
CA ALA A 126 -33.06 34.41 3.46
C ALA A 126 -33.29 33.85 4.88
N PRO A 127 -32.60 34.46 5.84
CA PRO A 127 -33.34 35.19 6.86
C PRO A 127 -33.22 36.70 6.64
N SER A 128 -34.37 37.34 6.43
CA SER A 128 -34.54 38.79 6.47
C SER A 128 -34.12 39.30 7.86
N GLY A 129 -32.86 39.71 7.97
CA GLY A 129 -32.39 40.56 9.05
C GLY A 129 -33.01 41.94 8.86
N LEU A 130 -34.02 42.23 9.69
CA LEU A 130 -34.63 43.54 9.84
C LEU A 130 -33.57 44.51 10.41
N GLY A 131 -32.75 45.09 9.54
CA GLY A 131 -31.68 46.02 9.88
C GLY A 131 -31.95 47.39 9.28
N GLU A 132 -32.44 48.30 10.13
CA GLU A 132 -32.01 49.69 10.18
C GLU A 132 -32.31 50.58 8.95
N ARG A 133 -33.53 51.14 8.92
CA ARG A 133 -33.79 52.38 8.17
C ARG A 133 -33.09 53.54 8.89
N SER A 134 -32.04 54.07 8.27
CA SER A 134 -31.61 55.44 8.50
C SER A 134 -31.18 56.08 7.17
N PRO A 135 -31.96 57.01 6.60
CA PRO A 135 -31.47 57.89 5.55
C PRO A 135 -30.94 59.19 6.19
N ARG A 136 -29.65 59.48 5.98
CA ARG A 136 -29.08 60.81 6.20
C ARG A 136 -29.09 61.62 4.89
N GLY A 137 -29.63 62.82 4.98
CA GLY A 137 -29.49 64.01 4.10
C GLY A 137 -30.60 64.99 4.48
N TRP A 138 -30.45 66.03 5.33
CA TRP A 138 -29.67 67.28 5.26
C TRP A 138 -30.00 68.15 4.04
N TRP A 139 -30.81 69.19 4.31
CA TRP A 139 -30.97 70.53 3.69
C TRP A 139 -30.92 70.67 2.17
#